data_AF-A0A447Q045-F1
#
_entry.id   AF-A0A447Q045-F1
#
_cell.length_a   1.000
_cell.length_b   1.000
_cell.length_c   1.000
_cell.angle_alpha   90.00
_cell.angle_beta   90.00
_cell.angle_gamma   90.00
#
_symmetry.space_group_name_H-M   'P 1'
#
loop_
_entity.id
_entity.type
_entity.pdbx_description
1 polymer ?
#
loop_
_entity_poly.entity_id
_entity_poly.type
_entity_poly.pdbx_seq_one_letter_code
_entity_poly.pdbx_strand_id
1 'polypeptide(L)' 'MAVIDLSRLPPPQIVDVPDFETLLAERKAAFVALYPVDEQDAVRRTLALESEPVTKLLQENIPRNPAAPAY' A
#
# COMPACT_ATOMS: atom_id res chain seq x y z
N MET A 1 9.11 -34.66 -27.29
CA MET A 1 8.80 -33.45 -26.51
C MET A 1 10.10 -32.78 -26.14
N ALA A 2 10.30 -31.50 -26.50
CA ALA A 2 11.45 -30.74 -26.04
C ALA A 2 11.18 -30.25 -24.61
N VAL A 3 12.08 -30.55 -23.67
CA VAL A 3 12.04 -30.03 -22.30
C VAL A 3 12.58 -28.60 -22.37
N ILE A 4 11.76 -27.61 -22.03
CA ILE A 4 12.19 -26.22 -21.94
C ILE A 4 12.93 -26.05 -20.61
N ASP A 5 14.15 -25.54 -20.69
CA ASP A 5 14.96 -25.19 -19.53
C ASP A 5 14.53 -23.81 -19.02
N LEU A 6 13.79 -23.80 -17.91
CA LEU A 6 13.26 -22.60 -17.28
C LEU A 6 14.38 -21.66 -16.74
N SER A 7 15.60 -22.17 -16.55
CA SER A 7 16.74 -21.35 -16.12
C SER A 7 17.25 -20.40 -17.21
N ARG A 8 16.79 -20.58 -18.46
CA ARG A 8 17.17 -19.77 -19.63
C ARG A 8 16.15 -18.68 -19.96
N LEU A 9 15.07 -18.57 -19.20
CA LEU A 9 14.12 -17.48 -19.33
C LEU A 9 14.70 -16.21 -18.70
N PRO A 10 14.44 -15.02 -19.28
CA PRO A 10 14.77 -13.78 -18.61
C PRO A 10 14.06 -13.74 -17.24
N PRO A 11 14.68 -13.16 -16.21
CA PRO A 11 14.02 -13.02 -14.91
C PRO A 11 12.67 -12.32 -15.11
N PRO A 12 11.62 -12.76 -14.41
CA PRO A 12 10.30 -12.14 -14.54
C PRO A 12 10.41 -10.65 -14.21
N GLN A 13 9.64 -9.82 -14.92
CA GLN A 13 9.44 -8.44 -14.48
C GLN A 13 8.77 -8.50 -13.12
N ILE A 14 9.52 -8.13 -12.08
CA ILE A 14 9.00 -8.00 -10.72
C ILE A 14 8.06 -6.78 -10.76
N VAL A 15 6.83 -6.96 -10.28
CA VAL A 15 5.95 -5.81 -10.03
C VAL A 15 6.60 -5.04 -8.88
N ASP A 16 7.03 -3.80 -9.15
CA ASP A 16 7.57 -2.93 -8.11
C ASP A 16 6.55 -2.83 -6.98
N VAL A 17 7.00 -3.23 -5.78
CA VAL A 17 6.15 -3.16 -4.60
C VAL A 17 6.22 -1.74 -4.07
N PRO A 18 5.12 -0.98 -4.06
CA PRO A 18 5.12 0.36 -3.50
C PRO A 18 5.50 0.31 -2.02
N ASP A 19 6.29 1.28 -1.59
CA ASP A 19 6.67 1.40 -0.19
C ASP A 19 5.43 1.73 0.68
N PHE A 20 5.60 1.51 1.99
CA PHE A 20 4.52 1.68 2.95
C PHE A 20 3.89 3.08 2.92
N GLU A 21 4.69 4.13 2.79
CA GLU A 21 4.20 5.51 2.83
C GLU A 21 3.39 5.84 1.57
N THR A 22 3.83 5.35 0.41
CA THR A 22 3.08 5.46 -0.85
C THR A 22 1.71 4.80 -0.73
N LEU A 23 1.66 3.55 -0.24
CA LEU A 23 0.40 2.84 -0.03
C LEU A 23 -0.50 3.53 1.01
N LEU A 24 0.08 4.07 2.08
CA LEU A 24 -0.68 4.77 3.11
C LEU A 24 -1.30 6.06 2.57
N ALA A 25 -0.56 6.83 1.79
CA ALA A 25 -1.04 8.05 1.18
C ALA A 25 -2.22 7.78 0.22
N GLU A 26 -2.11 6.76 -0.62
CA GLU A 26 -3.18 6.33 -1.51
C GLU A 26 -4.45 5.93 -0.74
N ARG A 27 -4.30 5.14 0.32
CA ARG A 27 -5.44 4.73 1.15
C ARG A 27 -6.08 5.90 1.90
N LYS A 28 -5.28 6.82 2.46
CA LYS A 28 -5.79 8.04 3.09
C LYS A 28 -6.57 8.89 2.08
N ALA A 29 -6.08 9.04 0.85
CA ALA A 29 -6.78 9.76 -0.21
C ALA A 29 -8.10 9.07 -0.61
N ALA A 30 -8.09 7.75 -0.79
CA ALA A 30 -9.29 6.97 -1.09
C ALA A 30 -10.34 7.09 0.03
N PHE A 31 -9.91 7.04 1.29
CA PHE A 31 -10.80 7.21 2.45
C PHE A 31 -11.45 8.60 2.47
N VAL A 32 -10.67 9.66 2.23
CA VAL A 32 -11.19 11.03 2.15
C VAL A 32 -12.24 11.18 1.05
N ALA A 33 -12.04 10.53 -0.09
CA ALA A 33 -12.97 10.60 -1.22
C ALA A 33 -14.37 10.00 -0.94
N LEU A 34 -14.52 9.24 0.15
CA LEU A 34 -15.81 8.70 0.60
C LEU A 34 -16.71 9.76 1.27
N TYR A 35 -16.16 10.91 1.63
CA TYR A 35 -16.88 11.98 2.32
C TYR A 35 -17.34 13.09 1.36
N PRO A 36 -18.47 13.78 1.69
CA PRO A 36 -18.87 15.01 1.03
C PRO A 36 -17.73 16.03 0.98
N VAL A 37 -17.64 16.82 -0.10
CA VAL A 37 -16.50 17.73 -0.37
C VAL A 37 -16.25 18.71 0.78
N ASP A 38 -17.31 19.19 1.40
CA ASP A 38 -17.29 20.11 2.54
C ASP A 38 -16.75 19.48 3.84
N GLU A 39 -16.73 18.15 3.95
CA GLU A 39 -16.18 17.41 5.09
C GLU A 39 -14.75 16.90 4.86
N GLN A 40 -14.30 16.82 3.60
CA GLN A 40 -13.02 16.20 3.24
C GLN A 40 -11.81 16.85 3.94
N ASP A 41 -11.81 18.17 4.10
CA ASP A 41 -10.71 18.87 4.77
C ASP A 41 -10.62 18.53 6.27
N ALA A 42 -11.76 18.33 6.93
CA ALA A 42 -11.77 17.88 8.32
C ALA A 42 -11.21 16.46 8.43
N VAL A 43 -11.61 15.56 7.54
CA VAL A 43 -11.10 14.18 7.50
C VAL A 43 -9.59 14.14 7.22
N ARG A 44 -9.10 14.94 6.27
CA ARG A 44 -7.65 15.07 6.00
C ARG A 44 -6.86 15.49 7.22
N ARG A 45 -7.38 16.44 8.01
CA ARG A 45 -6.74 16.90 9.26
C ARG A 45 -6.68 15.80 10.31
N THR A 46 -7.76 15.03 10.48
CA THR A 46 -7.76 13.86 11.38
C THR A 46 -6.74 12.82 10.92
N LEU A 47 -6.68 12.49 9.63
CA LEU A 47 -5.74 11.51 9.09
C LEU A 47 -4.27 11.96 9.12
N ALA A 48 -4.00 13.24 9.34
CA ALA A 48 -2.64 13.75 9.55
C ALA A 48 -2.11 13.43 10.96
N LEU A 49 -2.99 13.08 11.90
CA LEU A 49 -2.62 12.74 13.27
C LEU A 49 -2.44 11.22 13.41
N GLU A 50 -1.22 10.80 13.68
CA GLU A 50 -0.83 9.40 13.91
C GLU A 50 -1.45 8.80 15.19
N SER A 51 -1.85 9.66 16.12
CA SER A 51 -2.56 9.24 17.34
C SER A 51 -3.99 8.78 17.04
N GLU A 52 -4.61 9.22 15.95
CA GLU A 52 -6.00 8.96 15.65
C GLU A 52 -6.24 7.47 15.35
N PRO A 53 -7.28 6.85 15.93
CA PRO A 53 -7.57 5.44 15.71
C PRO A 53 -7.74 5.09 14.24
N VAL A 54 -8.42 5.95 13.47
CA VAL A 54 -8.64 5.73 12.03
C VAL A 54 -7.32 5.71 11.25
N THR A 55 -6.35 6.55 11.62
CA THR A 55 -5.01 6.55 10.99
C THR A 55 -4.32 5.22 11.23
N LYS A 56 -4.37 4.69 12.45
CA LYS A 56 -3.78 3.38 12.80
C LYS A 56 -4.47 2.22 12.08
N LEU A 57 -5.79 2.23 11.97
CA LEU A 57 -6.55 1.20 11.24
C LEU A 57 -6.18 1.16 9.75
N LEU A 58 -5.96 2.33 9.15
CA LEU A 58 -5.51 2.41 7.75
C LEU A 58 -4.07 1.90 7.56
N GLN A 59 -3.22 2.01 8.58
CA GLN A 59 -1.86 1.49 8.58
C GLN A 59 -1.78 -0.02 8.79
N GLU A 60 -2.60 -0.57 9.70
CA GLU A 60 -2.59 -2.00 10.06
C GLU A 60 -2.74 -2.92 8.84
N ASN A 61 -3.58 -2.51 7.88
CA ASN A 61 -3.90 -3.30 6.70
C ASN A 61 -2.89 -3.09 5.54
N ILE A 62 -1.85 -2.28 5.73
CA ILE A 62 -0.78 -2.13 4.75
C ILE A 62 0.24 -3.23 5.02
N PRO A 63 0.48 -4.13 4.06
CA PRO A 63 1.46 -5.18 4.24
C PRO A 63 2.82 -4.55 4.53
N ARG A 64 3.43 -4.93 5.66
CA ARG A 64 4.83 -4.63 5.96
C ARG A 64 5.67 -5.37 4.93
N ASN A 65 6.05 -4.67 3.86
CA ASN A 65 6.96 -5.06 2.79
C ASN A 65 7.16 -6.60 2.58
N PRO A 66 6.66 -7.19 1.47
CA PRO A 66 6.85 -8.61 1.17
C PRO A 66 8.32 -9.03 0.93
N ALA A 67 9.27 -8.10 0.89
CA ALA A 67 10.70 -8.39 0.71
C ALA A 67 11.43 -8.90 1.97
N ALA A 68 10.73 -9.36 3.01
CA ALA A 68 11.39 -10.11 4.07
C ALA A 68 11.77 -11.50 3.53
N PRO A 69 13.06 -11.86 3.40
CA PRO A 69 13.43 -13.21 3.02
C PRO A 69 12.87 -14.17 4.06
N ALA A 70 12.17 -15.21 3.61
CA ALA A 70 11.86 -16.36 4.44
C ALA A 70 13.21 -16.94 4.91
N TYR A 71 13.53 -16.72 6.19
CA TYR A 71 14.63 -17.41 6.86
C TYR A 71 14.22 -18.85 7.18
#